data_AF-J8A7G3-F1
#
_entry.id   AF-J8A7G3-F1
#
_cell.length_a   1.000
_cell.length_b   1.000
_cell.length_c   1.000
_cell.angle_alpha   90.00
_cell.angle_beta   90.00
_cell.angle_gamma   90.00
#
_symmetry.space_group_name_H-M   'P 1'
#
loop_
_entity.id
_entity.type
_entity.pdbx_description
1 polymer ?
#
loop_
_entity_poly.entity_id
_entity_poly.type
_entity_poly.pdbx_seq_one_letter_code
_entity_poly.pdbx_strand_id
1 'polypeptide(L)'
;MYRTTIDGKEIIITLAPKIRKEITDRNPLYEAVFKNAARLLETKQPTFAVNHEVFGLIIGEVQRGEVTVFAVEHIIPKQNIFGPNTFFSTIEQQANL
;
A
#
# COMPACT_ATOMS: atom_id res chain seq x y z
N MET A 1 -3.29 6.24 -11.53
CA MET A 1 -4.47 5.58 -10.95
C MET A 1 -4.52 4.22 -11.60
N TYR A 2 -4.76 3.18 -10.83
CA TYR A 2 -4.89 1.81 -11.33
C TYR A 2 -6.21 1.24 -10.83
N ARG A 3 -7.04 0.74 -11.74
CA ARG A 3 -8.38 0.22 -11.45
C ARG A 3 -8.41 -1.25 -11.86
N THR A 4 -8.85 -2.11 -10.97
CA THR A 4 -8.86 -3.57 -11.17
C THR A 4 -9.90 -4.23 -10.28
N THR A 5 -9.99 -5.56 -10.34
CA THR A 5 -10.87 -6.36 -9.49
C THR A 5 -10.08 -7.40 -8.70
N ILE A 6 -10.54 -7.69 -7.48
CA ILE A 6 -10.11 -8.81 -6.64
C ILE A 6 -11.37 -9.52 -6.17
N ASP A 7 -11.45 -10.83 -6.41
CA ASP A 7 -12.58 -11.67 -6.03
C ASP A 7 -13.96 -11.10 -6.45
N GLY A 8 -14.01 -10.51 -7.64
CA GLY A 8 -15.21 -9.86 -8.19
C GLY A 8 -15.55 -8.50 -7.58
N LYS A 9 -14.78 -8.01 -6.60
CA LYS A 9 -14.91 -6.66 -6.04
C LYS A 9 -13.98 -5.71 -6.77
N GLU A 10 -14.53 -4.57 -7.18
CA GLU A 10 -13.75 -3.52 -7.79
C GLU A 10 -12.92 -2.75 -6.75
N ILE A 11 -11.66 -2.48 -7.12
CA ILE A 11 -10.75 -1.67 -6.33
C ILE A 11 -10.04 -0.63 -7.18
N ILE A 12 -9.64 0.47 -6.53
CA ILE A 12 -8.83 1.53 -7.12
C ILE A 12 -7.58 1.70 -6.27
N ILE A 13 -6.43 1.81 -6.92
CA ILE A 13 -5.17 2.19 -6.28
C ILE A 13 -4.78 3.57 -6.81
N THR A 14 -4.71 4.54 -5.91
CA THR A 14 -4.33 5.92 -6.22
C THR A 14 -3.07 6.30 -5.44
N LEU A 15 -2.31 7.24 -5.99
CA LEU A 15 -1.06 7.71 -5.41
C LEU A 15 -1.21 9.19 -5.09
N ALA A 16 -0.78 9.64 -3.93
CA ALA A 16 -0.74 11.04 -3.56
C ALA A 16 0.07 11.87 -4.58
N PRO A 17 -0.26 13.16 -4.79
CA PRO A 17 0.43 14.02 -5.77
C PRO A 17 1.95 14.04 -5.62
N LYS A 18 2.46 13.99 -4.38
CA LYS A 18 3.89 13.95 -4.08
C LYS A 18 4.56 12.70 -4.69
N ILE A 19 3.98 11.52 -4.43
CA ILE A 19 4.47 10.24 -4.95
C ILE A 19 4.45 10.22 -6.48
N ARG A 20 3.39 10.78 -7.10
CA ARG A 20 3.29 10.86 -8.57
C ARG A 20 4.40 11.72 -9.20
N LYS A 21 4.95 12.69 -8.47
CA LYS A 21 6.06 13.55 -8.92
C LYS A 21 7.42 12.88 -8.71
N GLU A 22 7.58 12.15 -7.61
CA GLU A 22 8.86 11.53 -7.22
C GLU A 22 9.12 10.20 -7.92
N ILE A 23 8.06 9.45 -8.26
CA ILE A 23 8.17 8.10 -8.85
C ILE A 23 7.69 8.11 -10.29
N THR A 24 8.65 7.92 -11.21
CA THR A 24 8.41 7.87 -12.66
C THR A 24 7.75 6.56 -13.08
N ASP A 25 8.33 5.41 -12.67
CA ASP A 25 7.72 4.09 -12.90
C ASP A 25 6.85 3.68 -11.71
N ARG A 26 5.54 3.72 -11.93
CA ARG A 26 4.52 3.52 -10.90
C ARG A 26 3.98 2.10 -10.89
N ASN A 27 4.25 1.31 -11.93
CA ASN A 27 3.70 -0.04 -12.06
C ASN A 27 4.08 -0.94 -10.89
N PRO A 28 5.35 -0.98 -10.44
CA PRO A 28 5.72 -1.84 -9.32
C PRO A 28 5.04 -1.40 -8.01
N LEU A 29 4.67 -0.11 -7.89
CA LEU A 29 3.98 0.40 -6.72
C LEU A 29 2.51 -0.04 -6.68
N TYR A 30 1.84 0.01 -7.84
CA TYR A 30 0.48 -0.52 -7.98
C TYR A 30 0.44 -2.03 -7.74
N GLU A 31 1.39 -2.77 -8.27
CA GLU A 31 1.50 -4.21 -8.06
C GLU A 31 1.74 -4.58 -6.59
N ALA A 32 2.59 -3.84 -5.87
CA ALA A 32 2.88 -4.08 -4.46
C ALA A 32 1.61 -4.00 -3.60
N VAL A 33 0.81 -2.95 -3.81
CA VAL A 33 -0.48 -2.78 -3.12
C VAL A 33 -1.48 -3.84 -3.58
N PHE A 34 -1.55 -4.11 -4.89
CA PHE A 34 -2.46 -5.13 -5.45
C PHE A 34 -2.22 -6.54 -4.87
N LYS A 35 -0.95 -6.98 -4.78
CA LYS A 35 -0.58 -8.28 -4.20
C LYS A 35 -1.03 -8.44 -2.74
N ASN A 36 -1.19 -7.34 -2.02
CA ASN A 36 -1.65 -7.34 -0.64
C ASN A 36 -3.14 -7.01 -0.50
N ALA A 37 -3.80 -6.51 -1.56
CA ALA A 37 -5.13 -5.93 -1.45
C ALA A 37 -6.20 -6.92 -0.96
N ALA A 38 -6.13 -8.20 -1.35
CA ALA A 38 -7.05 -9.22 -0.83
C ALA A 38 -7.00 -9.31 0.70
N ARG A 39 -5.79 -9.41 1.27
CA ARG A 39 -5.57 -9.39 2.73
C ARG A 39 -6.01 -8.06 3.35
N LEU A 40 -5.71 -6.92 2.71
CA LEU A 40 -6.10 -5.60 3.22
C LEU A 40 -7.62 -5.37 3.23
N LEU A 41 -8.36 -6.03 2.33
CA LEU A 41 -9.83 -5.98 2.31
C LEU A 41 -10.47 -6.73 3.48
N GLU A 42 -9.78 -7.72 4.06
CA GLU A 42 -10.26 -8.45 5.23
C GLU A 42 -10.09 -7.64 6.53
N THR A 43 -9.14 -6.72 6.56
CA THR A 43 -8.91 -5.85 7.72
C THR A 43 -9.98 -4.76 7.80
N LYS A 44 -10.23 -4.25 9.00
CA LYS A 44 -11.10 -3.07 9.21
C LYS A 44 -10.32 -1.77 9.36
N GLN A 45 -8.98 -1.82 9.25
CA GLN A 45 -8.14 -0.65 9.47
C GLN A 45 -8.35 0.39 8.37
N PRO A 46 -8.45 1.68 8.74
CA PRO A 46 -8.52 2.76 7.76
C PRO A 46 -7.17 3.01 7.08
N THR A 47 -6.08 2.45 7.61
CA THR A 47 -4.73 2.55 7.06
C THR A 47 -4.19 1.17 6.67
N PHE A 48 -3.14 1.16 5.86
CA PHE A 48 -2.39 -0.04 5.52
C PHE A 48 -0.90 0.26 5.41
N ALA A 49 -0.10 -0.79 5.59
CA ALA A 49 1.33 -0.76 5.28
C ALA A 49 1.75 -2.02 4.51
N VAL A 50 2.60 -1.85 3.50
CA VAL A 50 3.16 -2.90 2.65
C VAL A 50 4.66 -2.66 2.47
N ASN A 51 5.47 -3.66 2.80
CA ASN A 51 6.90 -3.67 2.57
C ASN A 51 7.19 -4.08 1.13
N HIS A 52 8.00 -3.29 0.45
CA HIS A 52 8.46 -3.53 -0.91
C HIS A 52 9.99 -3.49 -0.95
N GLU A 53 10.60 -4.44 -1.67
CA GLU A 53 12.06 -4.60 -1.69
C GLU A 53 12.80 -3.35 -2.19
N VAL A 54 12.24 -2.68 -3.20
CA VAL A 54 12.85 -1.49 -3.83
C VAL A 54 12.40 -0.19 -3.17
N PHE A 55 11.12 -0.06 -2.85
CA PHE A 55 10.57 1.22 -2.39
C PHE A 55 10.68 1.39 -0.87
N GLY A 56 10.85 0.30 -0.12
CA GLY A 56 10.72 0.31 1.33
C GLY A 56 9.27 0.17 1.76
N LEU A 57 8.87 0.91 2.79
CA LEU A 57 7.54 0.76 3.39
C LEU A 57 6.54 1.70 2.70
N ILE A 58 5.57 1.13 2.01
CA ILE A 58 4.45 1.81 1.37
C ILE A 58 3.33 1.93 2.41
N ILE A 59 2.86 3.15 2.64
CA ILE A 59 1.84 3.46 3.64
C ILE A 59 0.70 4.19 2.95
N GLY A 60 -0.53 3.80 3.28
CA GLY A 60 -1.70 4.42 2.70
C GLY A 60 -2.96 4.24 3.52
N GLU A 61 -4.07 4.72 2.96
CA GLU A 61 -5.41 4.64 3.51
C GLU A 61 -6.29 3.72 2.68
N VAL A 62 -7.21 3.03 3.36
CA VAL A 62 -8.25 2.20 2.77
C VAL A 62 -9.58 2.92 2.93
N GLN A 63 -10.05 3.55 1.86
CA GLN A 63 -11.35 4.21 1.80
C GLN A 63 -12.37 3.18 1.32
N ARG A 64 -13.25 2.74 2.23
CA ARG A 64 -14.27 1.73 1.95
C ARG A 64 -15.57 2.41 1.52
N GLY A 65 -16.08 2.01 0.37
CA GLY A 65 -17.34 2.48 -0.21
C GLY A 65 -17.87 1.45 -1.19
N GLU A 66 -18.68 1.87 -2.16
CA GLU A 66 -19.13 1.01 -3.27
C GLU A 66 -17.93 0.43 -4.05
N VAL A 67 -16.89 1.24 -4.23
CA VAL A 67 -15.58 0.83 -4.72
C VAL A 67 -14.55 1.11 -3.63
N THR A 68 -13.73 0.12 -3.29
CA THR A 68 -12.67 0.33 -2.29
C THR A 68 -11.47 1.03 -2.93
N VAL A 69 -11.00 2.11 -2.32
CA VAL A 69 -9.84 2.87 -2.79
C VAL A 69 -8.68 2.70 -1.81
N PHE A 70 -7.56 2.20 -2.32
CA PHE A 70 -6.26 2.22 -1.65
C PHE A 70 -5.50 3.47 -2.07
N ALA A 71 -5.42 4.45 -1.18
CA ALA A 71 -4.71 5.70 -1.40
C ALA A 71 -3.32 5.61 -0.79
N VAL A 72 -2.28 5.51 -1.63
CA VAL A 72 -0.90 5.55 -1.16
C VAL A 72 -0.53 6.99 -0.84
N GLU A 73 -0.27 7.26 0.43
CA GLU A 73 0.01 8.60 0.94
C GLU A 73 1.51 8.83 1.17
N HIS A 74 2.20 7.80 1.66
CA HIS A 74 3.61 7.90 2.02
C HIS A 74 4.40 6.67 1.62
N ILE A 75 5.68 6.88 1.33
CA ILE A 75 6.66 5.81 1.15
C ILE A 75 7.85 6.18 2.01
N ILE A 76 8.24 5.29 2.91
CA ILE A 76 9.49 5.40 3.66
C ILE A 76 10.54 4.62 2.86
N PRO A 77 11.53 5.30 2.24
CA PRO A 77 12.55 4.64 1.44
C PRO A 77 13.29 3.58 2.24
N LYS A 78 13.64 2.46 1.60
CA LYS A 78 14.32 1.33 2.26
C LYS A 78 15.58 1.76 3.03
N GLN A 79 16.37 2.67 2.45
CA GLN A 79 17.59 3.21 3.04
C GLN A 79 17.38 4.05 4.32
N ASN A 80 16.15 4.49 4.58
CA ASN A 80 15.79 5.30 5.75
C ASN A 80 15.17 4.46 6.88
N ILE A 81 15.09 3.14 6.71
CA ILE A 81 14.51 2.23 7.70
C ILE A 81 15.64 1.53 8.44
N PHE A 82 15.81 1.86 9.71
CA PHE A 82 16.84 1.30 10.58
C PHE A 82 16.20 0.34 11.57
N GLY A 83 16.71 -0.89 11.65
CA GLY A 83 16.23 -1.87 12.63
C GLY A 83 16.46 -3.32 12.18
N PRO A 84 16.23 -4.29 13.09
CA PRO A 84 16.26 -5.71 12.73
C PRO A 84 15.20 -6.03 11.68
N ASN A 85 15.39 -7.09 10.89
CA ASN A 85 14.46 -7.51 9.82
C ASN A 85 13.01 -7.69 10.30
N THR A 86 12.79 -7.93 11.59
CA THR A 86 11.48 -8.03 12.24
C THR A 86 10.72 -6.70 12.31
N PHE A 87 11.36 -5.57 12.04
CA PHE A 87 10.72 -4.24 12.06
C PHE A 87 9.59 -4.14 11.04
N PHE A 88 9.81 -4.62 9.81
CA PHE A 88 8.80 -4.58 8.74
C PHE A 88 7.57 -5.40 9.12
N SER A 89 7.77 -6.64 9.58
CA SER A 89 6.67 -7.51 9.99
C SER A 89 5.84 -6.92 11.12
N THR A 90 6.47 -6.23 12.07
CA THR A 90 5.75 -5.59 13.18
C THR A 90 4.87 -4.44 12.71
N ILE A 91 5.38 -3.56 11.83
CA ILE A 91 4.58 -2.45 11.31
C ILE A 91 3.48 -2.95 10.39
N GLU A 92 3.79 -3.88 9.49
CA GLU A 92 2.77 -4.49 8.62
C GLU A 92 1.69 -5.19 9.43
N GLN A 93 2.04 -5.88 10.51
CA GLN A 93 1.06 -6.48 11.39
C GLN A 93 0.20 -5.39 11.99
N GLN A 94 0.78 -4.43 12.72
CA GLN A 94 0.03 -3.36 13.42
C GLN A 94 -0.88 -2.54 12.50
N ALA A 95 -0.40 -2.16 11.31
CA ALA A 95 -1.16 -1.36 10.35
C ALA A 95 -2.28 -2.16 9.68
N ASN A 96 -2.19 -3.50 9.68
CA ASN A 96 -3.12 -4.38 8.97
C ASN A 96 -3.84 -5.36 9.93
N LEU A 97 -3.96 -5.04 11.23
CA LEU A 97 -4.67 -5.85 12.23
C LEU A 97 -6.20 -5.82 12.07
#